data_AF-A0A963M720-F1
#
_entry.id   AF-A0A963M720-F1
#
_cell.length_a   1.000
_cell.length_b   1.000
_cell.length_c   1.000
_cell.angle_alpha   90.00
_cell.angle_beta   90.00
_cell.angle_gamma   90.00
#
_symmetry.space_group_name_H-M   'P 1'
#
loop_
_entity.id
_entity.type
_entity.pdbx_description
1 polymer ?
#
loop_
_entity_poly.entity_id
_entity_poly.type
_entity_poly.pdbx_seq_one_letter_code
_entity_poly.pdbx_strand_id
1 'polypeptide(L)'
;MKLRDYGITASPGRRFAGFVEIICELADSQLEPLLLALPLEAEIFTPDPEDADCRREVRRTVKGLEFKRGCHGAYGTWRMGSLEQCVGWLSAGTSVIGKLTKPGYGAGLVIPEVEYEG
;
A
#
# COMPACT_ATOMS: atom_id res chain seq x y z
N MET A 1 -13.51 -3.43 5.72
CA MET A 1 -12.88 -3.69 4.39
C MET A 1 -12.39 -5.13 4.31
N LYS A 2 -12.88 -5.88 3.31
CA LYS A 2 -12.46 -7.27 3.04
C LYS A 2 -11.55 -7.32 1.81
N LEU A 3 -10.29 -7.69 1.99
CA LEU A 3 -9.31 -7.71 0.89
C LEU A 3 -9.65 -8.70 -0.24
N ARG A 4 -10.32 -9.79 0.10
CA ARG A 4 -10.80 -10.79 -0.87
C ARG A 4 -11.77 -10.22 -1.91
N ASP A 5 -12.51 -9.17 -1.58
CA ASP A 5 -13.46 -8.52 -2.49
C ASP A 5 -12.72 -7.81 -3.65
N TYR A 6 -11.40 -7.59 -3.49
CA TYR A 6 -10.50 -7.03 -4.50
C TYR A 6 -9.59 -8.10 -5.12
N GLY A 7 -9.85 -9.39 -4.85
CA GLY A 7 -9.00 -10.50 -5.31
C GLY A 7 -7.63 -10.56 -4.65
N ILE A 8 -7.44 -9.90 -3.50
CA ILE A 8 -6.15 -9.86 -2.81
C ILE A 8 -6.09 -11.00 -1.80
N THR A 9 -5.10 -11.86 -1.96
CA THR A 9 -4.77 -12.89 -0.96
C THR A 9 -3.76 -12.31 0.01
N ALA A 10 -4.13 -12.30 1.29
CA ALA A 10 -3.35 -11.72 2.37
C ALA A 10 -2.76 -12.80 3.29
N SER A 11 -1.51 -12.61 3.70
CA SER A 11 -0.95 -13.35 4.83
C SER A 11 -1.45 -12.77 6.16
N PRO A 12 -1.38 -13.51 7.28
CA PRO A 12 -1.73 -12.97 8.60
C PRO A 12 -0.96 -11.68 8.88
N GLY A 13 -1.70 -10.58 9.09
CA GLY A 13 -1.12 -9.27 9.33
C GLY A 13 -0.58 -9.08 10.74
N ARG A 14 0.37 -8.15 10.89
CA ARG A 14 0.85 -7.68 12.19
C ARG A 14 -0.11 -6.60 12.72
N ARG A 15 -0.45 -6.68 14.01
CA ARG A 15 -1.22 -5.62 14.70
C ARG A 15 -0.29 -4.69 15.47
N PHE A 16 -0.55 -3.38 15.40
CA PHE A 16 0.19 -2.36 16.15
C PHE A 16 -0.61 -1.06 16.23
N ALA A 17 -0.62 -0.41 17.40
CA ALA A 17 -1.19 0.93 17.59
C ALA A 17 -2.61 1.15 17.01
N GLY A 18 -3.47 0.13 17.00
CA GLY A 18 -4.82 0.21 16.41
C GLY A 18 -4.89 0.00 14.90
N PHE A 19 -3.80 -0.47 14.27
CA PHE A 19 -3.70 -0.79 12.85
C PHE A 19 -3.34 -2.27 12.63
N VAL A 20 -3.70 -2.76 11.45
CA VAL A 20 -3.26 -4.05 10.91
C VAL A 20 -2.39 -3.77 9.69
N GLU A 21 -1.13 -4.21 9.72
CA GLU A 21 -0.25 -4.24 8.54
C GLU A 21 -0.31 -5.63 7.91
N ILE A 22 -0.60 -5.66 6.62
CA ILE A 22 -0.79 -6.87 5.83
C ILE A 22 0.19 -6.83 4.69
N ILE A 23 0.94 -7.91 4.49
CA ILE A 23 1.76 -8.11 3.29
C ILE A 23 0.99 -9.00 2.33
N CYS A 24 0.86 -8.55 1.08
CA CYS A 24 0.09 -9.24 0.06
C CYS A 24 0.78 -9.17 -1.31
N GLU A 25 0.36 -10.09 -2.17
CA GLU A 25 0.57 -9.93 -3.61
C GLU A 25 -0.44 -8.91 -4.14
N LEU A 26 0.03 -8.00 -4.98
CA LEU A 26 -0.78 -6.93 -5.55
C LEU A 26 -0.44 -6.78 -7.03
N ALA A 27 -1.46 -6.93 -7.88
CA ALA A 27 -1.37 -6.68 -9.30
C ALA A 27 -1.85 -5.27 -9.64
N ASP A 28 -1.34 -4.71 -10.74
CA ASP A 28 -1.71 -3.37 -11.23
C ASP A 28 -3.22 -3.18 -11.37
N SER A 29 -3.94 -4.19 -11.86
CA SER A 29 -5.39 -4.16 -12.04
C SER A 29 -6.18 -3.99 -10.73
N GLN A 30 -5.55 -4.20 -9.58
CA GLN A 30 -6.17 -4.09 -8.26
C GLN A 30 -5.96 -2.70 -7.64
N LEU A 31 -5.03 -1.89 -8.15
CA LEU A 31 -4.65 -0.63 -7.51
C LEU A 31 -5.77 0.40 -7.48
N GLU A 32 -6.41 0.66 -8.62
CA GLU A 32 -7.48 1.65 -8.72
C GLU A 32 -8.70 1.33 -7.83
N PRO A 33 -9.33 0.14 -7.91
CA PRO A 33 -10.47 -0.19 -7.06
C PRO A 33 -10.10 -0.18 -5.57
N LEU A 34 -8.86 -0.54 -5.24
CA LEU A 34 -8.37 -0.55 -3.86
C LEU A 34 -8.18 0.88 -3.31
N LEU A 35 -7.59 1.79 -4.09
CA LEU A 35 -7.42 3.19 -3.70
C LEU A 35 -8.75 3.93 -3.55
N LEU A 36 -9.75 3.58 -4.38
CA LEU A 36 -11.10 4.13 -4.28
C LEU A 36 -11.81 3.69 -3.00
N ALA A 37 -11.56 2.47 -2.55
CA ALA A 37 -12.15 1.89 -1.35
C ALA A 37 -11.30 2.01 -0.08
N LEU A 38 -10.13 2.65 -0.18
CA LEU A 38 -9.19 2.78 0.93
C LEU A 38 -9.87 3.57 2.06
N PRO A 39 -10.01 2.99 3.28
CA PRO A 39 -10.62 3.70 4.39
C PRO A 39 -9.74 4.86 4.84
N LEU A 40 -10.32 5.78 5.60
CA LEU A 40 -9.59 6.93 6.12
C LEU A 40 -8.39 6.47 6.96
N GLU A 41 -7.27 7.19 6.86
CA GLU A 41 -6.01 6.90 7.56
C GLU A 41 -5.30 5.61 7.13
N ALA A 42 -5.87 4.83 6.21
CA ALA A 42 -5.18 3.69 5.66
C ALA A 42 -4.10 4.09 4.65
N GLU A 43 -3.10 3.24 4.54
CA GLU A 43 -1.94 3.38 3.66
C GLU A 43 -1.76 2.10 2.85
N ILE A 44 -1.29 2.26 1.62
CA ILE A 44 -0.78 1.20 0.78
C ILE A 44 0.64 1.54 0.35
N PHE A 45 1.49 0.53 0.29
CA PHE A 45 2.85 0.69 -0.20
C PHE A 45 3.27 -0.42 -1.14
N THR A 46 4.13 -0.08 -2.09
CA THR A 46 4.84 -1.02 -2.96
C THR A 46 6.35 -0.79 -2.84
N PRO A 47 7.19 -1.80 -3.12
CA PRO A 47 8.64 -1.62 -3.13
C PRO A 47 9.06 -0.54 -4.14
N ASP A 48 10.11 0.22 -3.83
CA ASP A 48 10.67 1.13 -4.82
C ASP A 48 11.53 0.34 -5.83
N PRO A 49 11.28 0.44 -7.14
CA PRO A 49 12.05 -0.30 -8.14
C PRO A 49 13.51 0.17 -8.27
N GLU A 50 13.83 1.36 -7.79
CA GLU A 50 15.18 1.94 -7.89
C GLU A 50 16.02 1.72 -6.63
N ASP A 51 15.39 1.36 -5.51
CA ASP A 51 16.05 1.28 -4.21
C ASP A 51 15.34 0.32 -3.25
N ALA A 52 16.03 -0.77 -2.88
CA ALA A 52 15.46 -1.82 -2.03
C ALA A 52 15.19 -1.38 -0.59
N ASP A 53 15.78 -0.26 -0.14
CA ASP A 53 15.56 0.31 1.19
C ASP A 53 14.41 1.33 1.22
N CYS A 54 13.77 1.56 0.07
CA CYS A 54 12.67 2.49 -0.09
C CYS A 54 11.36 1.81 -0.54
N ARG A 55 10.26 2.53 -0.32
CA ARG A 55 8.89 2.16 -0.66
C ARG A 55 8.20 3.36 -1.28
N ARG A 56 7.24 3.06 -2.15
CA ARG A 56 6.29 4.00 -2.71
C ARG A 56 5.00 3.88 -1.92
N GLU A 57 4.64 4.94 -1.20
CA GLU A 57 3.52 4.94 -0.27
C GLU A 57 2.40 5.85 -0.78
N VAL A 58 1.15 5.43 -0.61
CA VAL A 58 -0.06 6.22 -0.82
C VAL A 58 -0.95 6.07 0.40
N ARG A 59 -1.51 7.16 0.90
CA ARG A 59 -2.45 7.16 2.02
C ARG A 59 -3.75 7.87 1.69
N ARG A 60 -4.81 7.48 2.40
CA ARG A 60 -6.09 8.20 2.38
C ARG A 60 -6.17 9.18 3.54
N THR A 61 -6.46 10.44 3.21
CA THR A 61 -6.75 11.49 4.19
C THR A 61 -8.14 12.07 3.96
N VAL A 62 -8.57 12.96 4.87
CA VAL A 62 -9.82 13.71 4.73
C VAL A 62 -9.83 14.62 3.50
N LYS A 63 -8.65 15.01 2.99
CA LYS A 63 -8.49 15.87 1.82
C LYS A 63 -8.40 15.10 0.50
N GLY A 64 -8.27 13.78 0.55
CA GLY A 64 -8.07 12.92 -0.62
C GLY A 64 -6.85 12.02 -0.47
N LEU A 65 -6.24 11.68 -1.60
CA LEU A 65 -5.06 10.82 -1.66
C LEU A 65 -3.78 11.65 -1.59
N GLU A 66 -2.83 11.13 -0.82
CA GLU A 66 -1.48 11.66 -0.76
C GLU A 66 -0.49 10.54 -1.04
N PHE A 67 0.63 10.87 -1.66
CA PHE A 67 1.70 9.92 -1.94
C PHE A 67 3.07 10.47 -1.55
N LYS A 68 4.00 9.58 -1.26
CA LYS A 68 5.41 9.91 -1.04
C LYS A 68 6.30 8.72 -1.40
N ARG A 69 7.60 8.97 -1.40
CA ARG A 69 8.65 7.95 -1.26
C ARG A 69 9.05 7.89 0.21
N GLY A 70 9.00 6.71 0.83
CA GLY A 70 9.52 6.50 2.19
C GLY A 70 10.71 5.57 2.16
N CYS A 71 11.73 5.83 2.97
CA CYS A 71 12.91 4.97 3.08
C CYS A 71 13.21 4.69 4.55
N HIS A 72 13.88 3.59 4.86
CA HIS A 72 14.25 3.29 6.26
C HIS A 72 14.99 4.47 6.92
N GLY A 73 14.38 5.06 7.95
CA GLY A 73 14.94 6.20 8.70
C GLY A 73 14.73 7.59 8.07
N ALA A 74 14.13 7.68 6.88
CA ALA A 74 13.80 8.95 6.22
C ALA A 74 12.32 9.00 5.81
N TYR A 75 11.56 9.83 6.51
CA TYR A 75 10.16 10.08 6.19
C TYR A 75 10.09 11.13 5.07
N GLY A 76 9.88 10.70 3.83
CA GLY A 76 9.66 11.63 2.72
C GLY A 76 8.43 12.53 2.93
N THR A 77 8.31 13.58 2.11
CA THR A 77 7.21 14.53 2.22
C THR A 77 5.97 14.05 1.46
N TRP A 78 4.83 14.00 2.15
CA TRP A 78 3.52 13.72 1.56
C TRP A 78 3.10 14.83 0.59
N ARG A 79 2.58 14.43 -0.57
CA ARG A 79 2.06 15.34 -1.60
C ARG A 79 0.67 14.87 -2.00
N MET A 80 -0.27 15.80 -2.15
CA MET A 80 -1.58 15.51 -2.72
C MET A 80 -1.42 14.98 -4.15
N GLY A 81 -2.22 13.99 -4.52
CA GLY A 81 -2.24 13.43 -5.87
C GLY A 81 -3.66 13.06 -6.32
N SER A 82 -3.88 13.06 -7.63
CA SER A 82 -5.06 12.45 -8.23
C SER A 82 -5.01 10.92 -8.08
N LEU A 83 -6.15 10.25 -8.29
CA LEU A 83 -6.22 8.79 -8.32
C LEU A 83 -5.22 8.21 -9.34
N GLU A 84 -5.21 8.75 -10.56
CA GLU A 84 -4.29 8.35 -11.64
C GLU A 84 -2.82 8.48 -11.23
N GLN A 85 -2.44 9.59 -10.59
CA GLN A 85 -1.07 9.80 -10.10
C GLN A 85 -0.69 8.76 -9.04
N CYS A 86 -1.62 8.45 -8.12
CA CYS A 86 -1.38 7.47 -7.06
C CYS A 86 -1.30 6.04 -7.60
N VAL A 87 -2.14 5.68 -8.57
CA VAL A 87 -2.06 4.40 -9.28
C VAL A 87 -0.71 4.27 -9.99
N GLY A 88 -0.35 5.26 -10.82
CA GLY A 88 0.92 5.26 -11.54
C GLY A 88 2.14 5.22 -10.61
N TRP A 89 2.03 5.89 -9.44
CA TRP A 89 3.07 5.83 -8.41
C TRP A 89 3.29 4.41 -7.90
N LEU A 90 2.23 3.70 -7.54
CA LEU A 90 2.28 2.33 -6.99
C LEU A 90 2.60 1.27 -8.04
N SER A 91 2.10 1.43 -9.28
CA SER A 91 2.33 0.53 -10.43
C SER A 91 3.81 0.30 -10.74
N ALA A 92 4.65 1.31 -10.49
CA ALA A 92 6.08 1.12 -10.67
C ALA A 92 6.64 0.03 -9.74
N GLY A 93 6.11 -0.07 -8.51
CA GLY A 93 6.54 -1.06 -7.52
C GLY A 93 5.92 -2.43 -7.71
N THR A 94 4.67 -2.53 -8.19
CA THR A 94 4.05 -3.83 -8.51
C THR A 94 4.84 -4.62 -9.56
N SER A 95 5.47 -3.93 -10.51
CA SER A 95 6.32 -4.52 -11.56
C SER A 95 7.53 -5.31 -11.01
N VAL A 96 7.97 -5.01 -9.79
CA VAL A 96 9.12 -5.69 -9.14
C VAL A 96 8.69 -6.71 -8.08
N ILE A 97 7.45 -6.66 -7.58
CA ILE A 97 6.95 -7.60 -6.56
C ILE A 97 7.10 -9.06 -7.02
N GLY A 98 6.71 -9.38 -8.26
CA GLY A 98 6.83 -10.74 -8.80
C GLY A 98 8.27 -11.24 -8.97
N LYS A 99 9.27 -10.36 -8.80
CA LYS A 99 10.70 -10.70 -8.85
C LYS A 99 11.31 -10.84 -7.46
N LEU A 100 10.60 -10.44 -6.41
CA LEU A 100 11.06 -10.53 -5.03
C LEU A 100 10.82 -11.95 -4.51
N THR A 101 11.91 -12.68 -4.25
CA THR A 101 11.87 -14.10 -3.86
C THR A 101 11.79 -14.33 -2.35
N LYS A 102 11.64 -13.27 -1.55
CA LYS A 102 11.71 -13.36 -0.08
C LYS A 102 10.33 -13.18 0.57
N PRO A 103 9.90 -14.11 1.44
CA PRO A 103 8.75 -13.91 2.32
C PRO A 103 8.89 -12.61 3.11
N GLY A 104 7.85 -11.78 3.13
CA GLY A 104 7.84 -10.47 3.80
C GLY A 104 8.27 -9.29 2.93
N TYR A 105 8.61 -9.52 1.66
CA TYR A 105 8.83 -8.47 0.66
C TYR A 105 7.68 -8.50 -0.36
N GLY A 106 7.00 -7.37 -0.54
CA GLY A 106 5.83 -7.27 -1.40
C GLY A 106 5.12 -5.92 -1.24
N ALA A 107 3.88 -5.85 -1.72
CA ALA A 107 3.00 -4.75 -1.37
C ALA A 107 2.53 -4.93 0.07
N GLY A 108 2.21 -3.82 0.73
CA GLY A 108 1.54 -3.89 2.01
C GLY A 108 0.45 -2.85 2.17
N LEU A 109 -0.49 -3.18 3.04
CA LEU A 109 -1.57 -2.31 3.44
C LEU A 109 -1.50 -2.12 4.95
N VAL A 110 -1.63 -0.89 5.40
CA VAL A 110 -1.82 -0.51 6.80
C VAL A 110 -3.23 0.03 6.93
N ILE A 111 -4.09 -0.68 7.65
CA ILE A 111 -5.53 -0.37 7.75
C ILE A 111 -5.88 -0.21 9.24
N PRO A 112 -6.68 0.79 9.63
CA PRO A 112 -7.23 0.84 10.97
C PRO A 112 -7.94 -0.47 11.32
N GLU A 113 -7.69 -1.01 12.51
CA GLU A 113 -8.20 -2.34 12.90
C GLU A 113 -9.73 -2.40 12.90
N VAL A 114 -10.39 -1.29 13.24
CA VAL A 114 -11.84 -1.14 13.19
C VAL A 114 -12.42 -1.19 11.76
N GLU A 115 -11.59 -0.89 10.76
CA GLU A 115 -11.95 -0.92 9.34
C GLU A 115 -11.52 -2.22 8.66
N TYR A 116 -10.77 -3.10 9.33
CA TYR A 116 -10.29 -4.34 8.73
C TYR A 116 -11.24 -5.51 9.01
N GLU A 117 -11.68 -6.17 7.94
CA GLU A 117 -12.48 -7.40 8.01
C GLU A 117 -11.67 -8.52 7.35
N GLY A 118 -11.19 -9.46 8.17
CA GLY A 118 -10.37 -10.60 7.73
C GLY A 118 -11.04 -11.50 6.71
#